data_AF-A0A255YXE8-F1
#
_entry.id   AF-A0A255YXE8-F1
#
_cell.length_a   1.000
_cell.length_b   1.000
_cell.length_c   1.000
_cell.angle_alpha   90.00
_cell.angle_beta   90.00
_cell.angle_gamma   90.00
#
_symmetry.space_group_name_H-M   'P 1'
#
loop_
_entity.id
_entity.type
_entity.pdbx_description
1 polymer ?
#
loop_
_entity_poly.entity_id
_entity_poly.type
_entity_poly.pdbx_seq_one_letter_code
_entity_poly.pdbx_strand_id
1 'polypeptide(L)'
;MLVSAVALMMALPAAAQTAPAAGTTTKTIDNAKVSGTVTVTRDPDAGSFARTVEVTRKSDGATMTSSIERTRADGSVTTATSRTGFDGRTSSSEITRTRTETGFTETGTITGPQGNTLTLNGNVSRADGTITANRALTNAAGETVASRNLTATRAANGQVTRNITTTGPQRLLSRVGRPAAMRPGAARPGRP
;
A
#
# COMPACT_ATOMS: atom_id res chain seq x y z
N MET A 1 54.16 43.75 -9.54
CA MET A 1 53.65 42.52 -8.90
C MET A 1 52.16 42.67 -8.67
N LEU A 2 51.32 41.87 -9.32
CA LEU A 2 50.05 41.40 -8.76
C LEU A 2 49.52 40.30 -9.69
N VAL A 3 49.57 39.09 -9.17
CA VAL A 3 48.97 37.87 -9.72
C VAL A 3 47.47 37.99 -9.52
N SER A 4 46.65 37.70 -10.54
CA SER A 4 45.22 37.46 -10.33
C SER A 4 44.82 36.13 -10.96
N ALA A 5 44.31 35.30 -10.07
CA ALA A 5 44.11 33.88 -10.20
C ALA A 5 42.88 33.52 -11.04
N VAL A 6 43.03 32.39 -11.73
CA VAL A 6 41.98 31.58 -12.32
C VAL A 6 41.06 31.05 -11.21
N ALA A 7 39.75 31.21 -11.38
CA ALA A 7 38.74 30.51 -10.59
C ALA A 7 37.87 29.66 -11.53
N LEU A 8 38.23 28.38 -11.65
CA LEU A 8 37.46 27.36 -12.35
C LEU A 8 36.34 26.89 -11.40
N MET A 9 35.11 27.38 -11.58
CA MET A 9 33.93 26.83 -10.90
C MET A 9 33.61 25.46 -11.49
N MET A 10 34.00 24.39 -10.78
CA MET A 10 33.48 23.05 -11.04
C MET A 10 32.08 22.94 -10.45
N ALA A 11 31.07 22.95 -11.31
CA ALA A 11 29.71 22.57 -10.95
C ALA A 11 29.65 21.06 -10.73
N LEU A 12 29.52 20.64 -9.46
CA LEU A 12 29.20 19.27 -9.10
C LEU A 12 27.76 18.95 -9.54
N PRO A 13 27.51 17.83 -10.26
CA PRO A 13 26.14 17.41 -10.51
C PRO A 13 25.53 16.93 -9.18
N ALA A 14 24.46 17.61 -8.75
CA ALA A 14 23.58 17.09 -7.73
C ALA A 14 23.12 15.69 -8.16
N ALA A 15 23.40 14.68 -7.34
CA ALA A 15 22.87 13.35 -7.53
C ALA A 15 21.34 13.41 -7.41
N ALA A 16 20.67 13.65 -8.54
CA ALA A 16 19.26 13.37 -8.69
C ALA A 16 19.07 11.90 -8.37
N GLN A 17 18.40 11.60 -7.27
CA GLN A 17 17.96 10.27 -6.93
C GLN A 17 17.01 9.84 -8.05
N THR A 18 17.54 9.14 -9.06
CA THR A 18 16.80 8.75 -10.26
C THR A 18 15.59 7.94 -9.82
N ALA A 19 14.40 8.44 -10.15
CA ALA A 19 13.19 7.66 -10.03
C ALA A 19 13.42 6.34 -10.80
N PRO A 20 12.95 5.19 -10.27
CA PRO A 20 13.09 3.93 -10.99
C PRO A 20 12.42 4.06 -12.37
N ALA A 21 13.17 3.73 -13.42
CA ALA A 21 12.70 3.81 -14.80
C ALA A 21 11.45 2.94 -15.02
N ALA A 22 10.62 3.35 -15.98
CA ALA A 22 9.52 2.53 -16.46
C ALA A 22 10.04 1.18 -16.96
N GLY A 23 9.29 0.11 -16.71
CA GLY A 23 9.65 -1.21 -17.21
C GLY A 23 9.04 -2.39 -16.47
N THR A 24 9.25 -3.56 -17.06
CA THR A 24 8.81 -4.85 -16.53
C THR A 24 10.03 -5.68 -16.12
N THR A 25 9.97 -6.26 -14.92
CA THR A 25 10.99 -7.15 -14.39
C THR A 25 10.36 -8.48 -13.99
N THR A 26 10.97 -9.59 -14.39
CA THR A 26 10.53 -10.93 -14.04
C THR A 26 11.61 -11.63 -13.24
N LYS A 27 11.24 -12.24 -12.12
CA LYS A 27 12.11 -13.07 -11.29
C LYS A 27 11.56 -14.48 -11.21
N THR A 28 12.38 -15.46 -11.51
CA THR A 28 12.03 -16.87 -11.34
C THR A 28 12.12 -17.24 -9.87
N ILE A 29 11.14 -18.02 -9.41
CA ILE A 29 11.17 -18.75 -8.14
C ILE A 29 11.38 -20.21 -8.51
N ASP A 30 12.45 -20.81 -8.00
CA ASP A 30 12.63 -22.26 -8.05
C ASP A 30 13.25 -22.73 -6.75
N ASN A 31 12.54 -23.57 -6.01
CA ASN A 31 13.02 -24.20 -4.79
C ASN A 31 12.45 -25.61 -4.64
N ALA A 32 12.76 -26.28 -3.53
CA ALA A 32 12.31 -27.64 -3.27
C ALA A 32 10.77 -27.81 -3.24
N LYS A 33 10.01 -26.76 -2.96
CA LYS A 33 8.55 -26.83 -2.74
C LYS A 33 7.73 -26.27 -3.90
N VAL A 34 8.21 -25.22 -4.55
CA VAL A 34 7.48 -24.49 -5.59
C VAL A 34 8.41 -24.05 -6.72
N SER A 35 7.84 -23.89 -7.91
CA SER A 35 8.46 -23.22 -9.05
C SER A 35 7.49 -22.20 -9.64
N GLY A 36 7.97 -21.10 -10.21
CA GLY A 36 7.12 -20.07 -10.80
C GLY A 36 7.83 -18.74 -11.00
N THR A 37 7.08 -17.65 -11.03
CA THR A 37 7.61 -16.31 -11.31
C THR A 37 6.98 -15.20 -10.46
N VAL A 38 7.71 -14.10 -10.37
CA VAL A 38 7.23 -12.80 -9.91
C VAL A 38 7.50 -11.78 -11.00
N THR A 39 6.43 -11.24 -11.57
CA THR A 39 6.49 -10.17 -12.56
C THR A 39 6.10 -8.86 -11.90
N VAL A 40 6.90 -7.82 -12.08
CA VAL A 40 6.63 -6.46 -11.59
C VAL A 40 6.75 -5.50 -12.75
N THR A 41 5.67 -4.77 -13.01
CA THR A 41 5.61 -3.71 -14.02
C THR A 41 5.42 -2.37 -13.31
N ARG A 42 6.19 -1.37 -13.72
CA ARG A 42 6.09 0.00 -13.21
C ARG A 42 6.07 0.95 -14.37
N ASP A 43 5.13 1.87 -14.34
CA ASP A 43 5.11 3.00 -15.25
C ASP A 43 4.87 4.26 -14.40
N PRO A 44 5.95 4.96 -14.01
CA PRO A 44 5.82 6.16 -13.19
C PRO A 44 5.10 7.29 -13.93
N ASP A 45 5.23 7.37 -15.25
CA ASP A 45 4.66 8.43 -16.08
C ASP A 45 3.14 8.24 -16.22
N ALA A 46 2.69 7.00 -16.42
CA ALA A 46 1.28 6.63 -16.37
C ALA A 46 0.73 6.48 -14.93
N GLY A 47 1.58 6.64 -13.90
CA GLY A 47 1.18 6.48 -12.50
C GLY A 47 0.76 5.06 -12.10
N SER A 48 1.20 4.04 -12.85
CA SER A 48 0.77 2.65 -12.68
C SER A 48 1.85 1.75 -12.06
N PHE A 49 1.39 0.73 -11.35
CA PHE A 49 2.20 -0.33 -10.76
C PHE A 49 1.42 -1.63 -10.78
N ALA A 50 2.03 -2.70 -11.28
CA ALA A 50 1.48 -4.04 -11.20
C ALA A 50 2.52 -5.02 -10.65
N ARG A 51 2.06 -6.00 -9.88
CA ARG A 51 2.86 -7.16 -9.48
C ARG A 51 2.00 -8.40 -9.53
N THR A 52 2.46 -9.39 -10.28
CA THR A 52 1.86 -10.71 -10.34
C THR A 52 2.84 -11.75 -9.83
N VAL A 53 2.35 -12.65 -9.00
CA VAL A 53 3.06 -13.85 -8.54
C VAL A 53 2.27 -15.03 -9.03
N GLU A 54 2.94 -15.97 -9.67
CA GLU A 54 2.37 -17.24 -10.06
C GLU A 54 3.36 -18.33 -9.68
N VAL A 55 2.92 -19.26 -8.83
CA VAL A 55 3.76 -20.36 -8.36
C VAL A 55 2.99 -21.67 -8.38
N THR A 56 3.64 -22.72 -8.84
CA THR A 56 3.15 -24.09 -8.86
C THR A 56 3.87 -24.90 -7.80
N ARG A 57 3.10 -25.64 -6.99
CA ARG A 57 3.62 -26.53 -5.95
C ARG A 57 4.08 -27.84 -6.59
N LYS A 58 5.32 -28.23 -6.33
CA LYS A 58 5.94 -29.40 -6.96
C LYS A 58 5.34 -30.73 -6.50
N SER A 59 4.72 -30.78 -5.31
CA SER A 59 4.18 -32.01 -4.76
C SER A 59 2.88 -32.48 -5.43
N ASP A 60 2.06 -31.56 -5.91
CA ASP A 60 0.70 -31.86 -6.41
C ASP A 60 0.33 -31.07 -7.68
N GLY A 61 1.22 -30.22 -8.19
CA GLY A 61 0.97 -29.41 -9.37
C GLY A 61 -0.02 -28.26 -9.15
N ALA A 62 -0.51 -28.02 -7.93
CA ALA A 62 -1.45 -26.94 -7.66
C ALA A 62 -0.78 -25.57 -7.89
N THR A 63 -1.52 -24.60 -8.43
CA THR A 63 -1.01 -23.25 -8.68
C THR A 63 -1.64 -22.24 -7.72
N MET A 64 -0.83 -21.30 -7.25
CA MET A 64 -1.24 -20.13 -6.47
C MET A 64 -0.90 -18.87 -7.28
N THR A 65 -1.86 -17.97 -7.35
CA THR A 65 -1.67 -16.66 -7.97
C THR A 65 -1.90 -15.55 -6.97
N SER A 66 -1.16 -14.45 -7.11
CA SER A 66 -1.41 -13.22 -6.38
C SER A 66 -1.07 -12.02 -7.24
N SER A 67 -2.03 -11.13 -7.46
CA SER A 67 -1.85 -9.88 -8.19
C SER A 67 -2.12 -8.68 -7.30
N ILE A 68 -1.38 -7.61 -7.57
CA ILE A 68 -1.62 -6.27 -7.04
C ILE A 68 -1.48 -5.31 -8.21
N GLU A 69 -2.51 -4.52 -8.46
CA GLU A 69 -2.50 -3.45 -9.43
C GLU A 69 -2.80 -2.15 -8.71
N ARG A 70 -2.08 -1.09 -9.07
CA ARG A 70 -2.29 0.24 -8.52
C ARG A 70 -2.18 1.25 -9.64
N THR A 71 -3.19 2.10 -9.74
CA THR A 71 -3.26 3.18 -10.72
C THR A 71 -3.47 4.50 -9.98
N ARG A 72 -2.81 5.55 -10.46
CA ARG A 72 -3.00 6.91 -9.98
C ARG A 72 -3.68 7.72 -11.08
N ALA A 73 -4.75 8.42 -10.74
CA ALA A 73 -5.47 9.31 -11.64
C ALA A 73 -6.09 10.43 -10.81
N ASP A 74 -5.96 11.68 -11.25
CA ASP A 74 -6.72 12.84 -10.73
C ASP A 74 -6.84 12.91 -9.21
N GLY A 75 -5.70 12.95 -8.51
CA GLY A 75 -5.65 13.03 -7.04
C GLY A 75 -6.14 11.77 -6.32
N SER A 76 -6.46 10.70 -7.06
CA SER A 76 -6.93 9.42 -6.57
C SER A 76 -5.92 8.30 -6.82
N VAL A 77 -5.98 7.28 -5.97
CA VAL A 77 -5.20 6.06 -6.10
C VAL A 77 -6.12 4.87 -5.92
N THR A 78 -6.25 4.06 -6.96
CA THR A 78 -6.98 2.79 -6.93
C THR A 78 -5.99 1.66 -6.73
N THR A 79 -6.29 0.72 -5.83
CA THR A 79 -5.52 -0.50 -5.63
C THR A 79 -6.44 -1.70 -5.72
N ALA A 80 -6.20 -2.56 -6.71
CA ALA A 80 -6.82 -3.86 -6.84
C ALA A 80 -5.86 -4.93 -6.34
N THR A 81 -6.35 -5.90 -5.58
CA THR A 81 -5.60 -7.09 -5.20
C THR A 81 -6.43 -8.32 -5.44
N SER A 82 -5.79 -9.39 -5.91
CA SER A 82 -6.40 -10.70 -6.02
C SER A 82 -5.42 -11.77 -5.57
N ARG A 83 -5.93 -12.83 -4.95
CA ARG A 83 -5.14 -13.98 -4.55
C ARG A 83 -5.97 -15.24 -4.64
N THR A 84 -5.53 -16.18 -5.45
CA THR A 84 -6.04 -17.55 -5.50
C THR A 84 -5.06 -18.47 -4.81
N GLY A 85 -5.50 -19.14 -3.74
CA GLY A 85 -4.68 -20.12 -3.05
C GLY A 85 -4.49 -21.40 -3.85
N PHE A 86 -3.57 -22.26 -3.41
CA PHE A 86 -3.42 -23.61 -3.96
C PHE A 86 -4.68 -24.48 -3.77
N ASP A 87 -5.58 -24.09 -2.87
CA ASP A 87 -6.90 -24.70 -2.69
C ASP A 87 -7.95 -24.19 -3.69
N GLY A 88 -7.54 -23.38 -4.66
CA GLY A 88 -8.40 -22.82 -5.71
C GLY A 88 -9.31 -21.68 -5.25
N ARG A 89 -9.28 -21.30 -3.97
CA ARG A 89 -10.15 -20.24 -3.44
C ARG A 89 -9.54 -18.86 -3.66
N THR A 90 -10.36 -17.94 -4.15
CA THR A 90 -9.93 -16.58 -4.52
C THR A 90 -10.50 -15.53 -3.59
N SER A 91 -9.64 -14.68 -3.05
CA SER A 91 -10.04 -13.44 -2.39
C SER A 91 -9.54 -12.23 -3.16
N SER A 92 -10.33 -11.17 -3.22
CA SER A 92 -9.98 -9.93 -3.91
C SER A 92 -10.42 -8.69 -3.15
N SER A 93 -9.86 -7.55 -3.53
CA SER A 93 -10.32 -6.24 -3.08
C SER A 93 -10.00 -5.18 -4.12
N GLU A 94 -10.87 -4.20 -4.26
CA GLU A 94 -10.60 -2.99 -5.05
C GLU A 94 -10.93 -1.78 -4.21
N ILE A 95 -9.95 -0.90 -4.01
CA ILE A 95 -10.06 0.22 -3.08
C ILE A 95 -9.51 1.47 -3.74
N THR A 96 -10.34 2.49 -3.82
CA THR A 96 -9.99 3.82 -4.29
C THR A 96 -9.85 4.77 -3.12
N ARG A 97 -8.75 5.51 -3.09
CA ARG A 97 -8.57 6.64 -2.18
C ARG A 97 -8.49 7.92 -2.97
N THR A 98 -9.33 8.88 -2.63
CA THR A 98 -9.36 10.19 -3.28
C THR A 98 -8.87 11.25 -2.30
N ARG A 99 -7.86 12.01 -2.70
CA ARG A 99 -7.32 13.09 -1.88
C ARG A 99 -8.37 14.19 -1.71
N THR A 100 -8.47 14.71 -0.50
CA THR A 100 -9.22 15.92 -0.18
C THR A 100 -8.25 16.99 0.29
N GLU A 101 -8.73 18.21 0.49
CA GLU A 101 -7.93 19.33 0.98
C GLU A 101 -7.18 18.98 2.28
N THR A 102 -7.88 18.37 3.23
CA THR A 102 -7.37 18.08 4.57
C THR A 102 -7.05 16.60 4.82
N GLY A 103 -7.21 15.74 3.81
CA GLY A 103 -6.92 14.31 3.93
C GLY A 103 -7.34 13.47 2.74
N PHE A 104 -8.19 12.46 2.95
CA PHE A 104 -8.69 11.60 1.87
C PHE A 104 -10.01 10.91 2.24
N THR A 105 -10.76 10.52 1.22
CA THR A 105 -11.84 9.53 1.32
C THR A 105 -11.36 8.18 0.78
N GLU A 106 -11.94 7.09 1.26
CA GLU A 106 -11.67 5.72 0.84
C GLU A 106 -13.00 5.02 0.56
N THR A 107 -13.09 4.38 -0.60
CA THR A 107 -14.23 3.55 -0.99
C THR A 107 -13.73 2.29 -1.67
N GLY A 108 -14.45 1.18 -1.52
CA GLY A 108 -14.06 -0.05 -2.21
C GLY A 108 -14.89 -1.25 -1.87
N THR A 109 -14.45 -2.40 -2.36
CA THR A 109 -15.05 -3.71 -2.08
C THR A 109 -13.99 -4.70 -1.64
N ILE A 110 -14.40 -5.70 -0.86
CA ILE A 110 -13.56 -6.80 -0.41
C ILE A 110 -14.36 -8.08 -0.55
N THR A 111 -13.89 -8.99 -1.38
CA THR A 111 -14.50 -10.30 -1.58
C THR A 111 -13.64 -11.38 -0.94
N GLY A 112 -14.24 -12.12 -0.01
CA GLY A 112 -13.58 -13.24 0.66
C GLY A 112 -13.48 -14.49 -0.22
N PRO A 113 -12.69 -15.49 0.21
CA PRO A 113 -12.53 -16.77 -0.50
C PRO A 113 -13.81 -17.60 -0.67
N GLN A 114 -14.88 -17.22 0.03
CA GLN A 114 -16.21 -17.84 -0.04
C GLN A 114 -17.18 -17.05 -0.92
N GLY A 115 -16.72 -15.99 -1.60
CA GLY A 115 -17.56 -15.14 -2.46
C GLY A 115 -18.31 -14.01 -1.74
N ASN A 116 -18.30 -13.99 -0.40
CA ASN A 116 -18.93 -12.91 0.36
C ASN A 116 -18.20 -11.57 0.13
N THR A 117 -18.96 -10.56 -0.29
CA THR A 117 -18.44 -9.22 -0.56
C THR A 117 -18.88 -8.24 0.53
N LEU A 118 -17.93 -7.41 0.98
CA LEU A 118 -18.16 -6.29 1.87
C LEU A 118 -17.82 -4.99 1.15
N THR A 119 -18.62 -3.96 1.39
CA THR A 119 -18.34 -2.60 0.93
C THR A 119 -17.53 -1.88 1.98
N LEU A 120 -16.49 -1.17 1.55
CA LEU A 120 -15.62 -0.37 2.38
C LEU A 120 -15.92 1.11 2.15
N ASN A 121 -16.09 1.84 3.24
CA ASN A 121 -16.11 3.30 3.24
C ASN A 121 -15.24 3.83 4.38
N GLY A 122 -14.55 4.92 4.14
CA GLY A 122 -13.78 5.60 5.17
C GLY A 122 -13.30 6.98 4.74
N ASN A 123 -12.75 7.70 5.69
CA ASN A 123 -12.07 8.96 5.43
C ASN A 123 -11.07 9.26 6.53
N VAL A 124 -10.13 10.13 6.20
CA VAL A 124 -9.20 10.75 7.12
C VAL A 124 -9.23 12.24 6.86
N SER A 125 -9.34 13.04 7.92
CA SER A 125 -9.18 14.49 7.89
C SER A 125 -8.17 14.94 8.93
N ARG A 126 -7.54 16.09 8.68
CA ARG A 126 -6.57 16.72 9.57
C ARG A 126 -6.92 18.18 9.72
N ALA A 127 -7.03 18.64 10.96
CA ALA A 127 -7.28 20.04 11.29
C ALA A 127 -6.67 20.33 12.66
N ASP A 128 -5.93 21.43 12.80
CA ASP A 128 -5.49 22.01 14.07
C ASP A 128 -4.94 20.99 15.09
N GLY A 129 -3.88 20.28 14.70
CA GLY A 129 -3.24 19.27 15.56
C GLY A 129 -4.09 18.01 15.82
N THR A 130 -5.29 17.94 15.22
CA THR A 130 -6.23 16.82 15.32
C THR A 130 -6.30 16.03 14.01
N ILE A 131 -6.36 14.72 14.13
CA ILE A 131 -6.59 13.77 13.04
C ILE A 131 -7.85 12.98 13.39
N THR A 132 -8.83 13.01 12.50
CA THR A 132 -10.01 12.15 12.58
C THR A 132 -9.94 11.14 11.46
N ALA A 133 -10.19 9.87 11.77
CA ALA A 133 -10.22 8.80 10.82
C ALA A 133 -11.37 7.85 11.14
N ASN A 134 -12.17 7.50 10.15
CA ASN A 134 -13.21 6.50 10.28
C ASN A 134 -13.12 5.53 9.11
N ARG A 135 -13.54 4.30 9.39
CA ARG A 135 -13.63 3.24 8.39
C ARG A 135 -14.70 2.24 8.80
N ALA A 136 -15.53 1.85 7.86
CA ALA A 136 -16.61 0.91 8.06
C ALA A 136 -16.65 -0.11 6.92
N LEU A 137 -17.04 -1.33 7.26
CA LEU A 137 -17.38 -2.40 6.33
C LEU A 137 -18.85 -2.70 6.46
N THR A 138 -19.58 -2.67 5.35
CA THR A 138 -20.98 -3.03 5.28
C THR A 138 -21.20 -4.29 4.45
N ASN A 139 -22.22 -5.08 4.80
CA ASN A 139 -22.67 -6.20 3.98
C ASN A 139 -23.61 -5.71 2.86
N ALA A 140 -24.10 -6.65 2.03
CA ALA A 140 -25.04 -6.34 0.94
C ALA A 140 -26.38 -5.74 1.42
N ALA A 141 -26.77 -5.98 2.68
CA ALA A 141 -27.95 -5.38 3.30
C ALA A 141 -27.70 -3.95 3.83
N GLY A 142 -26.47 -3.43 3.74
CA GLY A 142 -26.08 -2.11 4.25
C GLY A 142 -25.73 -2.09 5.74
N GLU A 143 -25.75 -3.24 6.42
CA GLU A 143 -25.46 -3.33 7.85
C GLU A 143 -23.95 -3.22 8.10
N THR A 144 -23.55 -2.46 9.13
CA THR A 144 -22.14 -2.34 9.51
C THR A 144 -21.64 -3.61 10.19
N VAL A 145 -20.77 -4.36 9.52
CA VAL A 145 -20.15 -5.59 10.01
C VAL A 145 -18.93 -5.29 10.89
N ALA A 146 -18.16 -4.27 10.53
CA ALA A 146 -17.03 -3.81 11.33
C ALA A 146 -16.76 -2.32 11.09
N SER A 147 -16.38 -1.60 12.15
CA SER A 147 -15.98 -0.21 12.02
C SER A 147 -14.83 0.14 12.96
N ARG A 148 -14.11 1.20 12.62
CA ARG A 148 -13.09 1.81 13.47
C ARG A 148 -13.13 3.32 13.29
N ASN A 149 -13.36 4.02 14.38
CA ASN A 149 -13.27 5.48 14.48
C ASN A 149 -12.07 5.83 15.36
N LEU A 150 -11.30 6.82 14.94
CA LEU A 150 -10.11 7.32 15.62
C LEU A 150 -10.17 8.85 15.62
N THR A 151 -9.94 9.43 16.78
CA THR A 151 -9.57 10.84 16.91
C THR A 151 -8.22 10.90 17.63
N ALA A 152 -7.25 11.56 17.03
CA ALA A 152 -5.94 11.78 17.62
C ALA A 152 -5.66 13.27 17.71
N THR A 153 -5.35 13.78 18.90
CA THR A 153 -5.09 15.20 19.12
C THR A 153 -3.69 15.39 19.69
N ARG A 154 -2.93 16.32 19.13
CA ARG A 154 -1.61 16.73 19.62
C ARG A 154 -1.73 18.04 20.38
N ALA A 155 -1.41 18.02 21.67
CA ALA A 155 -1.32 19.21 22.50
C ALA A 155 -0.03 20.00 22.21
N ALA A 156 0.00 21.28 22.62
CA ALA A 156 1.12 22.19 22.39
C ALA A 156 2.45 21.70 23.02
N ASN A 157 2.37 20.95 24.11
CA ASN A 157 3.52 20.31 24.76
C ASN A 157 4.02 19.04 24.02
N GLY A 158 3.47 18.73 22.85
CA GLY A 158 3.85 17.57 22.03
C GLY A 158 3.15 16.26 22.40
N GLN A 159 2.37 16.21 23.50
CA GLN A 159 1.62 15.03 23.91
C GLN A 159 0.54 14.68 22.87
N VAL A 160 0.35 13.39 22.62
CA VAL A 160 -0.67 12.89 21.67
C VAL A 160 -1.65 11.99 22.42
N THR A 161 -2.93 12.37 22.38
CA THR A 161 -4.04 11.55 22.89
C THR A 161 -4.75 10.89 21.72
N ARG A 162 -5.15 9.62 21.86
CA ARG A 162 -5.89 8.88 20.83
C ARG A 162 -7.13 8.21 21.42
N ASN A 163 -8.28 8.54 20.89
CA ASN A 163 -9.55 7.90 21.20
C ASN A 163 -9.92 6.98 20.04
N ILE A 164 -10.12 5.70 20.31
CA ILE A 164 -10.43 4.70 19.30
C ILE A 164 -11.70 3.97 19.72
N THR A 165 -12.70 3.97 18.85
CA THR A 165 -13.93 3.20 18.99
C THR A 165 -14.00 2.18 17.88
N THR A 166 -14.29 0.94 18.22
CA THR A 166 -14.34 -0.17 17.26
C THR A 166 -15.60 -0.98 17.42
N THR A 167 -16.20 -1.38 16.31
CA THR A 167 -17.31 -2.34 16.27
C THR A 167 -16.89 -3.54 15.45
N GLY A 168 -17.27 -4.75 15.89
CA GLY A 168 -17.04 -5.98 15.14
C GLY A 168 -15.56 -6.37 14.96
N PRO A 169 -15.29 -7.41 14.14
CA PRO A 169 -13.98 -8.01 14.00
C PRO A 169 -12.98 -7.14 13.21
N GLN A 170 -12.02 -6.53 13.91
CA GLN A 170 -11.01 -5.61 13.35
C GLN A 170 -10.04 -6.25 12.33
N ARG A 171 -9.94 -7.57 12.31
CA ARG A 171 -9.16 -8.30 11.29
C ARG A 171 -9.69 -8.07 9.87
N LEU A 172 -10.98 -7.74 9.72
CA LEU A 172 -11.58 -7.44 8.42
C LEU A 172 -11.08 -6.10 7.88
N LEU A 173 -11.00 -5.09 8.75
CA LEU A 173 -10.47 -3.77 8.44
C LEU A 173 -8.94 -3.81 8.20
N SER A 174 -8.22 -4.73 8.85
CA SER A 174 -6.76 -4.86 8.71
C SER A 174 -6.31 -5.52 7.39
N ARG A 175 -7.23 -6.19 6.68
CA ARG A 175 -6.98 -6.86 5.40
C ARG A 175 -6.92 -5.88 4.21
N VAL A 176 -7.37 -4.64 4.44
CA VAL A 176 -7.35 -3.50 3.53
C VAL A 176 -6.03 -2.76 3.69
N GLY A 177 -5.07 -3.07 2.81
CA GLY A 177 -3.89 -2.23 2.57
C GLY A 177 -3.14 -1.81 3.84
N ARG A 178 -2.41 -2.73 4.48
CA ARG A 178 -1.23 -2.31 5.23
C ARG A 178 -0.23 -1.77 4.21
N PRO A 179 0.08 -0.45 4.16
CA PRO A 179 1.44 -0.09 3.79
C PRO A 179 2.36 -0.86 4.74
N ALA A 180 3.42 -1.46 4.21
CA ALA A 180 4.46 -2.05 5.03
C ALA A 180 4.72 -1.11 6.20
N ALA A 181 4.46 -1.58 7.42
CA ALA A 181 4.77 -0.81 8.61
C ALA A 181 6.21 -0.35 8.44
N MET A 182 6.42 0.96 8.49
CA MET A 182 7.70 1.58 8.70
C MET A 182 8.25 0.89 9.97
N ARG A 183 9.13 -0.11 9.78
CA ARG A 183 9.83 -0.76 10.88
C ARG A 183 10.60 0.36 11.57
N PRO A 184 10.34 0.65 12.85
CA PRO A 184 11.24 1.48 13.62
C PRO A 184 12.55 0.70 13.73
N GLY A 185 13.66 1.30 13.26
CA GLY A 185 15.02 0.87 13.58
C GLY A 185 15.39 -0.57 13.25
N ALA A 186 15.69 -0.87 11.99
CA ALA A 186 16.77 -1.82 11.73
C ALA A 186 18.06 -1.00 11.68
N ALA A 187 18.83 -1.02 12.75
CA ALA A 187 20.19 -0.49 12.78
C ALA A 187 20.94 -1.03 11.55
N ARG A 188 21.51 -0.12 10.75
CA ARG A 188 22.50 -0.47 9.73
C ARG A 188 23.70 -1.06 10.48
N PRO A 189 24.10 -2.32 10.25
CA PRO A 189 25.42 -2.74 10.69
C PRO A 189 26.45 -1.89 9.92
N GLY A 190 27.36 -1.27 10.65
CA GLY A 190 28.46 -0.49 10.11
C GLY A 190 29.22 -1.32 9.08
N ARG A 191 29.55 -0.67 7.97
CA ARG A 191 30.53 -1.20 7.02
C ARG A 191 31.89 -0.66 7.46
N PRO A 192 32.95 -1.48 7.51
CA PRO A 192 34.31 -1.01 7.81
C PRO A 192 34.77 0.03 6.78
#